data_AF-A0A4R9PV78-F1
#
_entry.id   AF-A0A4R9PV78-F1
#
_cell.length_a   1.000
_cell.length_b   1.000
_cell.length_c   1.000
_cell.angle_alpha   90.00
_cell.angle_beta   90.00
_cell.angle_gamma   90.00
#
_symmetry.space_group_name_H-M   'P 1'
#
loop_
_entity.id
_entity.type
_entity.pdbx_description
1 polymer ?
#
loop_
_entity_poly.entity_id
_entity_poly.type
_entity_poly.pdbx_seq_one_letter_code
_entity_poly.pdbx_strand_id
1 'polypeptide(L)' 'MNVVVVESPAKAKTINKYLGSGYKVLASFGHVRDLPAKDGSVLPDQDFEMSWEVDSASAK' A
#
# COMPACT_ATOMS: atom_id res chain seq x y z
N MET A 1 19.30 8.99 4.81
CA MET A 1 17.89 9.30 5.05
C MET A 1 17.09 8.05 4.70
N ASN A 2 16.44 7.43 5.68
CA ASN A 2 15.74 6.16 5.52
C ASN A 2 14.24 6.39 5.27
N VAL A 3 13.58 5.51 4.54
CA VAL A 3 12.13 5.61 4.27
C VAL A 3 11.39 4.52 5.05
N VAL A 4 10.29 4.90 5.69
CA VAL A 4 9.38 3.98 6.37
C VAL A 4 7.98 4.21 5.83
N VAL A 5 7.32 3.15 5.36
CA VAL A 5 5.94 3.21 4.89
C VAL A 5 5.04 2.57 5.95
N VAL A 6 3.94 3.24 6.26
CA VAL A 6 2.92 2.77 7.21
C VAL A 6 1.54 2.90 6.60
N GLU A 7 0.58 2.16 7.11
CA GLU A 7 -0.75 2.10 6.50
C GLU A 7 -1.55 3.41 6.59
N SER A 8 -1.52 4.09 7.75
CA SER A 8 -2.41 5.23 8.01
C SER A 8 -1.66 6.53 8.32
N PRO A 9 -2.24 7.70 7.97
CA PRO A 9 -1.64 9.01 8.27
C PRO A 9 -1.41 9.26 9.76
N ALA A 10 -2.29 8.72 10.61
CA ALA A 10 -2.16 8.83 12.06
C ALA A 10 -0.91 8.09 12.57
N LYS A 11 -0.68 6.85 12.10
CA LYS A 11 0.53 6.08 12.39
C LYS A 11 1.78 6.82 11.91
N ALA A 12 1.75 7.40 10.71
CA ALA A 12 2.89 8.12 10.13
C ALA A 12 3.31 9.30 11.02
N LYS A 13 2.34 10.12 11.46
CA LYS A 13 2.59 11.25 12.38
C LYS A 13 3.21 10.79 13.70
N THR A 14 2.69 9.72 14.30
CA THR A 14 3.19 9.20 15.58
C THR A 14 4.60 8.62 15.45
N ILE A 15 4.85 7.79 14.45
CA ILE A 15 6.15 7.14 14.24
C ILE A 15 7.24 8.17 13.87
N ASN A 16 6.90 9.18 13.06
CA ASN A 16 7.85 10.24 12.72
C ASN A 16 8.33 11.02 13.95
N LYS A 17 7.47 11.20 14.97
CA LYS A 17 7.87 11.84 16.24
C LYS A 17 8.90 11.00 17.01
N TYR A 18 8.82 9.67 16.91
CA TYR A 18 9.78 8.77 17.59
C TYR A 18 11.11 8.64 16.85
N LEU A 19 11.07 8.57 15.51
CA LEU A 19 12.27 8.31 14.70
C LEU A 19 13.08 9.58 14.37
N GLY A 20 12.44 10.75 14.36
CA GLY A 20 13.11 12.02 14.08
C GLY A 20 13.58 12.19 12.63
N SER A 21 14.46 13.16 12.41
CA SER A 21 14.84 13.68 11.07
C SER A 21 15.66 12.72 10.21
N GLY A 22 16.14 11.60 10.75
CA GLY A 22 16.83 10.56 9.99
C GLY A 22 15.91 9.76 9.05
N TYR A 23 14.59 9.89 9.24
CA TYR A 23 13.57 9.10 8.58
C TYR A 23 12.55 9.97 7.84
N LYS A 24 12.07 9.46 6.71
CA LYS A 24 10.88 9.94 6.01
C LYS A 24 9.78 8.90 6.18
N VAL A 25 8.76 9.22 6.97
CA VAL A 25 7.63 8.32 7.21
C VAL A 25 6.47 8.68 6.28
N LEU A 26 6.04 7.75 5.44
CA LEU A 26 4.97 7.89 4.44
C LEU A 26 3.77 7.03 4.81
N ALA A 27 2.56 7.51 4.51
CA ALA A 27 1.34 6.70 4.65
C ALA A 27 0.96 6.10 3.29
N SER A 28 0.58 4.82 3.25
CA SER A 28 0.03 4.17 2.05
C SER A 28 -1.47 4.41 1.86
N PHE A 29 -2.15 4.91 2.90
CA PHE A 29 -3.59 5.13 2.94
C PHE A 29 -4.42 3.84 2.75
N GLY A 30 -3.90 2.72 3.25
CA GLY A 30 -4.51 1.39 3.11
C GLY A 30 -3.84 0.56 2.02
N HIS A 31 -4.65 -0.24 1.31
CA HIS A 31 -4.21 -1.08 0.20
C HIS A 31 -3.74 -0.23 -0.98
N VAL A 32 -2.64 -0.65 -1.63
CA VAL A 32 -2.08 0.05 -2.82
C VAL A 32 -2.46 -0.59 -4.15
N ARG A 33 -2.94 -1.83 -4.09
CA ARG A 33 -3.45 -2.59 -5.21
C ARG A 33 -4.57 -3.47 -4.72
N ASP A 34 -5.50 -3.76 -5.62
CA ASP A 34 -6.57 -4.70 -5.40
C ASP A 34 -6.81 -5.55 -6.65
N LEU A 35 -7.60 -6.61 -6.52
CA LEU A 35 -8.09 -7.36 -7.66
C LEU A 35 -9.07 -6.48 -8.45
N PRO A 36 -9.06 -6.52 -9.79
CA PRO A 36 -10.11 -5.92 -10.59
C PRO A 36 -11.49 -6.43 -10.13
N ALA A 37 -12.47 -5.55 -10.03
CA ALA A 37 -13.85 -5.89 -9.65
C ALA A 37 -14.63 -6.57 -10.80
N LYS A 38 -14.05 -7.61 -11.40
CA LYS A 38 -14.58 -8.37 -12.53
C LYS A 38 -14.24 -9.85 -12.38
N ASP A 39 -15.03 -10.70 -13.04
CA ASP A 39 -14.72 -12.12 -13.16
C ASP A 39 -13.40 -12.31 -13.92
N GLY A 40 -12.60 -13.28 -13.48
CA GLY A 40 -11.30 -13.60 -14.08
C GLY A 40 -10.09 -12.93 -13.41
N SER A 41 -10.27 -12.21 -12.31
CA SER A 41 -9.15 -11.64 -11.53
C SER A 41 -8.28 -12.70 -10.83
N VAL A 42 -8.79 -13.93 -10.71
CA VAL A 42 -8.07 -15.12 -10.26
C VAL A 42 -8.25 -16.19 -11.31
N LEU A 43 -7.16 -16.87 -11.70
CA LEU A 43 -7.16 -17.96 -12.70
C LEU A 43 -6.88 -19.31 -11.99
N PRO A 44 -7.91 -20.07 -11.56
CA PRO A 44 -7.71 -21.29 -10.78
C PRO A 44 -6.92 -22.38 -11.51
N ASP A 45 -7.09 -22.45 -12.84
CA ASP A 45 -6.40 -23.43 -13.69
C ASP A 45 -4.94 -23.03 -13.99
N GLN A 46 -4.50 -21.85 -13.53
CA GLN A 46 -3.15 -21.32 -13.71
C GLN A 46 -2.49 -21.04 -12.34
N ASP A 47 -2.49 -22.05 -11.46
CA ASP A 47 -1.92 -21.95 -10.10
C ASP A 47 -2.43 -20.73 -9.30
N PHE A 48 -3.72 -20.42 -9.49
CA PHE A 48 -4.38 -19.25 -8.88
C PHE A 48 -3.69 -17.92 -9.19
N GLU A 49 -3.11 -17.77 -10.39
CA GLU A 49 -2.55 -16.51 -10.85
C GLU A 49 -3.58 -15.37 -10.71
N MET A 50 -3.13 -14.22 -10.18
CA MET A 50 -3.98 -13.08 -9.86
C MET A 50 -3.59 -11.86 -10.68
N SER A 51 -4.59 -11.21 -11.27
CA SER A 51 -4.44 -9.88 -11.85
C SER A 51 -4.60 -8.82 -10.76
N TRP A 52 -3.69 -7.84 -10.74
CA TRP A 52 -3.66 -6.76 -9.75
C TRP A 52 -3.76 -5.40 -10.44
N GLU A 53 -4.67 -4.56 -9.99
CA GLU A 53 -4.79 -3.16 -10.41
C GLU A 53 -4.30 -2.22 -9.29
N VAL A 54 -3.62 -1.15 -9.67
CA VAL A 54 -3.21 -0.10 -8.72
C VAL A 54 -4.44 0.72 -8.36
N ASP A 55 -4.71 0.84 -7.06
CA ASP A 55 -5.83 1.66 -6.60
C ASP A 55 -5.54 3.14 -6.93
N SER A 56 -6.50 3.77 -7.60
CA SER A 56 -6.50 5.21 -7.91
C SER A 56 -6.31 6.09 -6.67
N ALA A 57 -6.73 5.64 -5.49
CA ALA A 57 -6.52 6.35 -4.23
C ALA A 57 -5.03 6.40 -3.81
N SER A 58 -4.22 5.43 -4.25
CA SER A 58 -2.79 5.33 -3.95
C SER A 58 -1.91 6.13 -4.91
N ALA A 59 -2.50 6.77 -5.92
CA ALA A 59 -1.82 7.64 -6.89
C ALA A 59 -1.77 9.13 -6.45
N LYS A 60 -2.26 9.46 -5.25
CA LYS A 60 -2.28 10.84 -4.70
C LYS A 60 -1.17 11.10 -3.68
#